data_AF-A0A7C4IFI3-F1
#
_entry.id   AF-A0A7C4IFI3-F1
#
_cell.length_a   1.000
_cell.length_b   1.000
_cell.length_c   1.000
_cell.angle_alpha   90.00
_cell.angle_beta   90.00
_cell.angle_gamma   90.00
#
_symmetry.space_group_name_H-M   'P 1'
#
loop_
_entity.id
_entity.type
_entity.pdbx_description
1 polymer ?
#
loop_
_entity_poly.entity_id
_entity_poly.type
_entity_poly.pdbx_seq_one_letter_code
_entity_poly.pdbx_strand_id
1 'polypeptide(L)'
;MKKILCSIAAILSCVFLHAQITINVTNINGYLNYGPGQIFPDTTDFKFDNRLNNYDTILLHRGLHFRNRLFNTMNHSITDVNISDNNSNDSPVIGIHGNGTVLRFNGIFDCDGGNTKPSMVIQDTGKLIIGSNATIDVINTAYFARQIWTWGDGTGTVEFEEGFIADLTSFATIPKGLGSCRFSNCTVITNHSQNIPLGYRPYQPTSSYDVNAHWVFENEAGSVWEVNTNNQNYIGGLWIDANMTVETNKTLTLSGVRAETNYIEGGYYINWGGIMIRRINGLPNQLTKTGADTLIITGDCGFDTGSVICVNEGMLAFDVDPFTDSTNKGYRIDYKNINVSSPNLILCSGSGGTILFRTPLARIDSLRLVTGSVLQTGIQQKITARSASLGGTLSVEVPASQTLQQGDTFDLFDITSVYGIFDSINIANRGNSIVWNTAHLYSQGKIFIESVNRRSDANGTGVINISISPNPFTNYFTIQIPRKNRNDDYRLSLHALSGQEILTLPLNQSETIIQAAMFKPGPYLLIIKNQNKINYHSIIVKK
;
A
#
# COMPACT_ATOMS: atom_id res chain seq x y z
N MET A 1 37.91 40.03 -53.96
CA MET A 1 37.12 38.78 -54.17
C MET A 1 37.14 37.79 -52.99
N LYS A 2 38.21 37.67 -52.19
CA LYS A 2 38.24 36.76 -51.00
C LYS A 2 37.31 37.13 -49.82
N LYS A 3 36.70 38.31 -49.79
CA LYS A 3 35.77 38.74 -48.71
C LYS A 3 34.29 38.44 -48.98
N ILE A 4 33.92 38.00 -50.18
CA ILE A 4 32.52 37.67 -50.53
C ILE A 4 32.20 36.18 -50.26
N LEU A 5 33.22 35.32 -50.20
CA LEU A 5 33.05 33.89 -49.90
C LEU A 5 32.84 33.56 -48.41
N CYS A 6 33.27 34.42 -47.48
CA CYS A 6 32.96 34.24 -46.05
C CYS A 6 31.52 34.61 -45.68
N SER A 7 30.83 35.44 -46.47
CA SER A 7 29.45 35.83 -46.21
C SER A 7 28.42 34.84 -46.78
N ILE A 8 28.79 34.04 -47.80
CA ILE A 8 27.92 33.00 -48.34
C ILE A 8 27.96 31.73 -47.47
N ALA A 9 29.10 31.43 -46.83
CA ALA A 9 29.19 30.33 -45.87
C ALA A 9 28.44 30.59 -44.54
N ALA A 10 28.30 31.87 -44.14
CA ALA A 10 27.53 32.26 -42.94
C ALA A 10 26.02 32.43 -43.22
N ILE A 11 25.61 32.58 -44.48
CA ILE A 11 24.19 32.66 -44.86
C ILE A 11 23.62 31.26 -45.23
N LEU A 12 24.45 30.30 -45.66
CA LEU A 12 24.01 28.92 -45.86
C LEU A 12 23.91 28.08 -44.56
N SER A 13 24.44 28.55 -43.43
CA SER A 13 24.27 27.87 -42.12
C SER A 13 22.99 28.25 -41.38
N CYS A 14 22.21 29.22 -41.88
CA CYS A 14 20.97 29.70 -41.24
C CYS A 14 19.69 29.43 -42.04
N VAL A 15 19.78 28.65 -43.12
CA VAL A 15 18.60 28.09 -43.78
C VAL A 15 18.60 26.58 -43.57
N PHE A 16 18.54 26.16 -42.30
CA PHE A 16 17.90 24.88 -42.00
C PHE A 16 16.42 25.09 -42.34
N LEU A 17 16.06 24.81 -43.60
CA LEU A 17 14.71 24.34 -43.89
C LEU A 17 14.49 23.21 -42.90
N HIS A 18 13.69 23.47 -41.86
CA HIS A 18 13.15 22.44 -40.98
C HIS A 18 12.14 21.66 -41.81
N ALA A 19 12.62 20.92 -42.81
CA ALA A 19 11.85 19.83 -43.36
C ALA A 19 11.59 18.92 -42.16
N GLN A 20 10.33 18.81 -41.75
CA GLN A 20 9.91 17.79 -40.80
C GLN A 20 10.26 16.43 -41.42
N ILE A 21 11.45 15.91 -41.13
CA ILE A 21 11.84 14.57 -41.56
C ILE A 21 11.08 13.62 -40.65
N THR A 22 9.91 13.16 -41.07
CA THR A 22 9.25 12.07 -40.35
C THR A 22 10.18 10.87 -40.37
N ILE A 23 10.70 10.47 -39.21
CA ILE A 23 11.49 9.24 -39.13
C ILE A 23 10.51 8.10 -38.97
N ASN A 24 10.28 7.42 -40.09
CA ASN A 24 9.54 6.18 -40.14
C ASN A 24 10.41 5.06 -39.58
N VAL A 25 10.08 4.55 -38.40
CA VAL A 25 10.71 3.37 -37.79
C VAL A 25 10.06 2.12 -38.42
N THR A 26 10.04 2.05 -39.76
CA THR A 26 9.11 1.19 -40.51
C THR A 26 9.70 -0.11 -41.05
N ASN A 27 10.65 -0.71 -40.35
CA ASN A 27 11.26 -1.98 -40.77
C ASN A 27 11.44 -2.90 -39.56
N ILE A 28 11.48 -4.21 -39.82
CA ILE A 28 11.67 -5.28 -38.82
C ILE A 28 12.93 -5.05 -37.95
N ASN A 29 13.89 -4.25 -38.46
CA ASN A 29 15.13 -3.83 -37.77
C ASN A 29 15.20 -2.32 -37.46
N GLY A 30 14.12 -1.56 -37.65
CA GLY A 30 14.08 -0.13 -37.39
C GLY A 30 14.24 0.14 -35.90
N TYR A 31 15.39 0.67 -35.51
CA TYR A 31 15.59 1.25 -34.20
C TYR A 31 16.55 2.43 -34.30
N LEU A 32 16.26 3.48 -33.54
CA LEU A 32 17.15 4.60 -33.34
C LEU A 32 17.78 4.43 -31.97
N ASN A 33 19.10 4.27 -31.92
CA ASN A 33 19.82 4.05 -30.68
C ASN A 33 20.89 5.14 -30.51
N TYR A 34 20.75 5.93 -29.45
CA TYR A 34 21.74 6.94 -29.07
C TYR A 34 22.67 6.34 -28.01
N GLY A 35 23.83 5.86 -28.43
CA GLY A 35 24.87 5.30 -27.58
C GLY A 35 25.62 6.37 -26.75
N PRO A 36 26.54 5.96 -25.85
CA PRO A 36 27.28 6.86 -24.95
C PRO A 36 27.87 8.08 -25.66
N GLY A 37 27.54 9.28 -25.16
CA GLY A 37 28.02 10.56 -25.69
C GLY A 37 27.33 11.05 -26.98
N GLN A 38 26.44 10.27 -27.59
CA GLN A 38 25.69 10.72 -28.76
C GLN A 38 24.58 11.69 -28.36
N ILE A 39 24.54 12.84 -29.02
CA ILE A 39 23.52 13.88 -28.79
C ILE A 39 22.26 13.51 -29.55
N PHE A 40 21.11 13.55 -28.86
CA PHE A 40 19.80 13.48 -29.49
C PHE A 40 19.51 14.82 -30.20
N PRO A 41 19.31 14.84 -31.53
CA PRO A 41 19.19 16.10 -32.27
C PRO A 41 17.87 16.85 -32.02
N ASP A 42 16.86 16.21 -31.42
CA ASP A 42 15.51 16.78 -31.17
C ASP A 42 14.94 17.54 -32.39
N THR A 43 14.92 16.90 -33.56
CA THR A 43 14.58 17.59 -34.82
C THR A 43 13.18 17.31 -35.37
N THR A 44 12.52 16.20 -35.00
CA THR A 44 11.37 15.68 -35.77
C THR A 44 10.42 14.77 -34.99
N ASP A 45 9.18 14.64 -35.48
CA ASP A 45 8.22 13.63 -35.03
C ASP A 45 8.64 12.21 -35.45
N PHE A 46 8.23 11.22 -34.65
CA PHE A 46 8.53 9.81 -34.84
C PHE A 46 7.26 9.03 -35.11
N LYS A 47 7.30 8.19 -36.15
CA LYS A 47 6.20 7.29 -36.47
C LYS A 47 6.67 5.85 -36.44
N PHE A 48 5.87 5.00 -35.81
CA PHE A 48 6.17 3.58 -35.63
C PHE A 48 5.15 2.75 -36.40
N ASP A 49 5.62 1.69 -37.04
CA ASP A 49 4.76 0.64 -37.55
C ASP A 49 5.03 -0.68 -36.82
N ASN A 50 4.19 -1.67 -37.11
CA ASN A 50 4.24 -3.03 -36.63
C ASN A 50 3.82 -3.22 -35.17
N ARG A 51 3.17 -4.37 -34.96
CA ARG A 51 2.81 -4.86 -33.63
C ARG A 51 3.97 -5.54 -32.96
N LEU A 52 4.22 -5.16 -31.72
CA LEU A 52 5.11 -5.86 -30.81
C LEU A 52 4.29 -6.47 -29.68
N ASN A 53 4.76 -7.62 -29.18
CA ASN A 53 4.20 -8.19 -27.96
C ASN A 53 4.78 -7.45 -26.75
N ASN A 54 3.94 -7.20 -25.76
CA ASN A 54 4.36 -6.65 -24.48
C ASN A 54 5.35 -7.60 -23.79
N TYR A 55 6.39 -7.05 -23.16
CA TYR A 55 7.47 -7.78 -22.47
C TYR A 55 8.28 -8.75 -23.35
N ASP A 56 8.17 -8.65 -24.67
CA ASP A 56 9.03 -9.42 -25.57
C ASP A 56 10.44 -8.80 -25.59
N THR A 57 11.48 -9.63 -25.46
CA THR A 57 12.90 -9.24 -25.56
C THR A 57 13.22 -8.38 -26.79
N ILE A 58 12.46 -8.48 -27.87
CA ILE A 58 12.63 -7.61 -29.04
C ILE A 58 12.42 -6.13 -28.71
N LEU A 59 11.62 -5.78 -27.68
CA LEU A 59 11.42 -4.42 -27.20
C LEU A 59 12.71 -3.77 -26.68
N LEU A 60 13.71 -4.57 -26.25
CA LEU A 60 15.01 -4.04 -25.80
C LEU A 60 15.82 -3.46 -26.95
N HIS A 61 15.50 -3.84 -28.17
CA HIS A 61 16.28 -3.52 -29.36
C HIS A 61 15.47 -2.78 -30.44
N ARG A 62 14.14 -2.67 -30.31
CA ARG A 62 13.28 -1.98 -31.28
C ARG A 62 12.72 -0.68 -30.74
N GLY A 63 12.69 0.33 -31.61
CA GLY A 63 12.12 1.65 -31.32
C GLY A 63 13.16 2.72 -31.05
N LEU A 64 12.81 3.72 -30.24
CA LEU A 64 13.65 4.87 -29.91
C LEU A 64 14.34 4.64 -28.56
N HIS A 65 15.64 4.37 -28.58
CA HIS A 65 16.42 4.08 -27.38
C HIS A 65 17.49 5.14 -27.09
N PHE A 66 17.54 5.56 -25.84
CA PHE A 66 18.57 6.42 -25.27
C PHE A 66 19.47 5.58 -24.36
N ARG A 67 20.76 5.55 -24.66
CA ARG A 67 21.84 4.89 -23.90
C ARG A 67 23.04 5.80 -23.72
N ASN A 68 22.83 7.11 -23.88
CA ASN A 68 23.89 8.06 -24.13
C ASN A 68 24.55 8.60 -22.87
N ARG A 69 24.01 8.31 -21.68
CA ARG A 69 24.48 8.82 -20.39
C ARG A 69 24.43 10.35 -20.31
N LEU A 70 23.46 10.93 -21.02
CA LEU A 70 23.21 12.37 -21.06
C LEU A 70 21.79 12.67 -20.60
N PHE A 71 21.56 13.94 -20.26
CA PHE A 71 20.22 14.50 -20.16
C PHE A 71 19.73 14.88 -21.56
N ASN A 72 18.58 14.33 -21.95
CA ASN A 72 17.93 14.55 -23.23
C ASN A 72 16.60 15.26 -22.99
N THR A 73 16.24 16.16 -23.89
CA THR A 73 14.89 16.72 -23.96
C THR A 73 14.29 16.33 -25.30
N MET A 74 13.04 15.90 -25.28
CA MET A 74 12.28 15.58 -26.49
C MET A 74 10.98 16.36 -26.49
N ASN A 75 10.80 17.23 -27.48
CA ASN A 75 9.59 18.07 -27.62
C ASN A 75 8.66 17.62 -28.76
N HIS A 76 9.09 16.62 -29.54
CA HIS A 76 8.35 16.12 -30.71
C HIS A 76 7.38 14.99 -30.37
N SER A 77 6.46 14.76 -31.30
CA SER A 77 5.42 13.75 -31.17
C SER A 77 5.93 12.35 -31.50
N ILE A 78 5.36 11.37 -30.83
CA ILE A 78 5.44 9.96 -31.14
C ILE A 78 4.01 9.54 -31.49
N THR A 79 3.78 9.19 -32.74
CA THR A 79 2.45 8.84 -33.23
C THR A 79 2.44 7.48 -33.93
N ASP A 80 1.27 6.83 -33.93
CA ASP A 80 0.97 5.71 -34.82
C ASP A 80 0.93 6.20 -36.28
N VAL A 81 1.45 5.40 -37.22
CA VAL A 81 1.48 5.72 -38.66
C VAL A 81 0.06 5.77 -39.27
N ASN A 82 -0.90 5.02 -38.72
CA ASN A 82 -2.20 4.74 -39.35
C ASN A 82 -3.40 4.97 -38.41
N ILE A 83 -3.50 6.17 -37.83
CA ILE A 83 -4.66 6.56 -36.99
C ILE A 83 -6.01 6.40 -37.74
N SER A 84 -6.03 6.46 -39.07
CA SER A 84 -7.26 6.32 -39.88
C SER A 84 -7.79 4.89 -40.01
N ASP A 85 -6.95 3.88 -39.78
CA ASP A 85 -7.34 2.48 -39.92
C ASP A 85 -7.48 1.89 -38.51
N ASN A 86 -8.71 1.66 -38.06
CA ASN A 86 -9.03 1.02 -36.76
C ASN A 86 -8.39 -0.39 -36.55
N ASN A 87 -7.57 -0.86 -37.49
CA ASN A 87 -6.83 -2.11 -37.48
C ASN A 87 -5.30 -1.93 -37.41
N SER A 88 -4.76 -0.70 -37.32
CA SER A 88 -3.34 -0.52 -37.03
C SER A 88 -3.03 -1.18 -35.67
N ASN A 89 -1.95 -1.95 -35.62
CA ASN A 89 -1.54 -2.64 -34.40
C ASN A 89 -0.19 -2.10 -33.94
N ASP A 90 0.11 -0.84 -34.21
CA ASP A 90 1.47 -0.33 -34.07
C ASP A 90 1.85 -0.21 -32.60
N SER A 91 3.11 -0.47 -32.28
CA SER A 91 3.57 -0.54 -30.89
C SER A 91 4.79 0.36 -30.70
N PRO A 92 4.58 1.69 -30.55
CA PRO A 92 5.68 2.60 -30.32
C PRO A 92 6.46 2.20 -29.06
N VAL A 93 7.79 2.24 -29.15
CA VAL A 93 8.67 1.88 -28.04
C VAL A 93 9.65 3.00 -27.77
N ILE A 94 9.72 3.44 -26.50
CA ILE A 94 10.74 4.35 -26.01
C ILE A 94 11.56 3.61 -24.95
N GLY A 95 12.87 3.52 -25.15
CA GLY A 95 13.79 2.90 -24.21
C GLY A 95 14.75 3.91 -23.59
N ILE A 96 14.94 3.89 -22.27
CA ILE A 96 15.92 4.70 -21.56
C ILE A 96 16.78 3.75 -20.72
N HIS A 97 18.09 3.76 -21.00
CA HIS A 97 19.04 2.79 -20.46
C HIS A 97 20.29 3.49 -19.95
N GLY A 98 20.85 2.99 -18.87
CA GLY A 98 22.20 3.31 -18.42
C GLY A 98 22.24 4.49 -17.45
N ASN A 99 23.13 4.37 -16.47
CA ASN A 99 23.37 5.41 -15.46
C ASN A 99 23.73 6.74 -16.12
N GLY A 100 23.08 7.80 -15.65
CA GLY A 100 23.22 9.16 -16.19
C GLY A 100 22.40 9.44 -17.45
N THR A 101 21.73 8.45 -18.04
CA THR A 101 20.80 8.68 -19.15
C THR A 101 19.45 9.13 -18.59
N VAL A 102 19.08 10.37 -18.88
CA VAL A 102 17.77 10.93 -18.55
C VAL A 102 17.10 11.39 -19.84
N LEU A 103 15.82 11.08 -20.01
CA LEU A 103 14.97 11.66 -21.05
C LEU A 103 13.85 12.44 -20.39
N ARG A 104 13.78 13.75 -20.64
CA ARG A 104 12.59 14.55 -20.36
C ARG A 104 11.74 14.64 -21.62
N PHE A 105 10.57 14.02 -21.59
CA PHE A 105 9.61 14.05 -22.69
C PHE A 105 8.58 15.15 -22.45
N ASN A 106 8.45 16.09 -23.40
CA ASN A 106 7.49 17.19 -23.40
C ASN A 106 6.58 17.18 -24.65
N GLY A 107 6.73 16.18 -25.51
CA GLY A 107 5.98 16.07 -26.76
C GLY A 107 4.58 15.45 -26.59
N ILE A 108 4.03 14.96 -27.70
CA ILE A 108 2.75 14.25 -27.74
C ILE A 108 3.02 12.76 -27.98
N PHE A 109 2.61 11.90 -27.06
CA PHE A 109 2.64 10.45 -27.25
C PHE A 109 1.22 9.99 -27.59
N ASP A 110 0.91 9.89 -28.88
CA ASP A 110 -0.41 9.60 -29.42
C ASP A 110 -0.50 8.15 -29.91
N CYS A 111 -1.21 7.31 -29.16
CA CYS A 111 -1.35 5.87 -29.38
C CYS A 111 -2.78 5.39 -29.12
N ASP A 112 -3.77 6.23 -29.43
CA ASP A 112 -5.19 5.95 -29.25
C ASP A 112 -5.77 5.01 -30.33
N GLY A 113 -5.05 4.80 -31.44
CA GLY A 113 -5.44 3.98 -32.58
C GLY A 113 -5.51 2.47 -32.33
N GLY A 114 -6.39 1.79 -33.08
CA GLY A 114 -6.41 0.33 -33.26
C GLY A 114 -6.24 -0.52 -31.98
N ASN A 115 -5.41 -1.57 -32.03
CA ASN A 115 -5.00 -2.37 -30.85
C ASN A 115 -3.51 -2.18 -30.53
N THR A 116 -3.07 -0.92 -30.57
CA THR A 116 -1.69 -0.52 -30.30
C THR A 116 -1.22 -1.02 -28.93
N LYS A 117 0.09 -1.28 -28.84
CA LYS A 117 0.74 -1.67 -27.58
C LYS A 117 1.93 -0.77 -27.25
N PRO A 118 1.71 0.53 -26.98
CA PRO A 118 2.80 1.45 -26.65
C PRO A 118 3.58 0.94 -25.44
N SER A 119 4.90 0.93 -25.55
CA SER A 119 5.78 0.34 -24.56
C SER A 119 6.90 1.30 -24.16
N MET A 120 7.28 1.24 -22.89
CA MET A 120 8.46 1.89 -22.33
C MET A 120 9.43 0.82 -21.84
N VAL A 121 10.72 1.00 -22.10
CA VAL A 121 11.78 0.12 -21.57
C VAL A 121 12.71 0.94 -20.71
N ILE A 122 12.70 0.71 -19.39
CA ILE A 122 13.42 1.56 -18.43
C ILE A 122 14.36 0.68 -17.61
N GLN A 123 15.64 0.63 -18.01
CA GLN A 123 16.62 -0.32 -17.50
C GLN A 123 17.94 0.35 -17.16
N ASP A 124 18.84 -0.38 -16.50
CA ASP A 124 20.21 0.03 -16.21
C ASP A 124 20.29 1.42 -15.54
N THR A 125 19.39 1.74 -14.60
CA THR A 125 19.24 3.06 -13.92
C THR A 125 18.86 4.24 -14.83
N GLY A 126 18.39 3.98 -16.04
CA GLY A 126 17.83 5.00 -16.93
C GLY A 126 16.59 5.67 -16.33
N LYS A 127 16.41 6.96 -16.63
CA LYS A 127 15.29 7.76 -16.10
C LYS A 127 14.48 8.43 -17.20
N LEU A 128 13.18 8.19 -17.22
CA LEU A 128 12.20 8.94 -18.02
C LEU A 128 11.45 9.92 -17.14
N ILE A 129 11.42 11.19 -17.54
CA ILE A 129 10.61 12.25 -16.93
C ILE A 129 9.54 12.64 -17.93
N ILE A 130 8.28 12.40 -17.60
CA ILE A 130 7.12 12.93 -18.32
C ILE A 130 6.91 14.36 -17.83
N GLY A 131 7.30 15.32 -18.67
CA GLY A 131 7.29 16.73 -18.31
C GLY A 131 5.88 17.32 -18.24
N SER A 132 5.75 18.45 -17.57
CA SER A 132 4.46 19.13 -17.37
C SER A 132 3.73 19.51 -18.66
N ASN A 133 4.47 19.69 -19.75
CA ASN A 133 3.94 20.06 -21.07
C ASN A 133 3.63 18.84 -21.96
N ALA A 134 3.97 17.63 -21.53
CA ALA A 134 3.72 16.43 -22.29
C ALA A 134 2.22 16.15 -22.41
N THR A 135 1.82 15.59 -23.54
CA THR A 135 0.50 14.98 -23.72
C THR A 135 0.71 13.50 -23.96
N ILE A 136 0.07 12.65 -23.16
CA ILE A 136 0.01 11.22 -23.43
C ILE A 136 -1.44 10.88 -23.74
N ASP A 137 -1.70 10.39 -24.94
CA ASP A 137 -3.02 10.05 -25.41
C ASP A 137 -3.09 8.57 -25.79
N VAL A 138 -3.78 7.80 -24.96
CA VAL A 138 -4.01 6.36 -25.15
C VAL A 138 -5.47 6.00 -24.90
N ILE A 139 -6.37 6.98 -24.93
CA ILE A 139 -7.81 6.74 -24.81
C ILE A 139 -8.39 6.78 -26.21
N ASN A 140 -8.88 5.63 -26.70
CA ASN A 140 -9.43 5.59 -28.05
C ASN A 140 -10.75 6.35 -28.15
N THR A 141 -11.21 6.61 -29.38
CA THR A 141 -12.47 7.30 -29.69
C THR A 141 -13.73 6.66 -29.08
N ALA A 142 -13.65 5.39 -28.65
CA ALA A 142 -14.70 4.68 -27.93
C ALA A 142 -14.56 4.79 -26.39
N TYR A 143 -13.71 5.69 -25.89
CA TYR A 143 -13.41 5.95 -24.48
C TYR A 143 -12.82 4.76 -23.72
N PHE A 144 -12.22 3.80 -24.43
CA PHE A 144 -11.46 2.72 -23.80
C PHE A 144 -10.04 3.18 -23.49
N ALA A 145 -9.69 3.08 -22.20
CA ALA A 145 -8.31 3.25 -21.75
C ALA A 145 -7.44 2.13 -22.34
N ARG A 146 -6.63 2.45 -23.36
CA ARG A 146 -5.51 1.60 -23.76
C ARG A 146 -4.43 1.68 -22.69
N GLN A 147 -3.55 0.70 -22.75
CA GLN A 147 -2.51 0.49 -21.76
C GLN A 147 -1.19 0.96 -22.33
N ILE A 148 -0.33 1.52 -21.48
CA ILE A 148 1.09 1.64 -21.76
C ILE A 148 1.82 0.62 -20.91
N TRP A 149 2.67 -0.19 -21.54
CA TRP A 149 3.44 -1.23 -20.86
C TRP A 149 4.84 -0.75 -20.57
N THR A 150 5.24 -0.72 -19.31
CA THR A 150 6.60 -0.39 -18.88
C THR A 150 7.33 -1.65 -18.46
N TRP A 151 8.47 -1.91 -19.09
CA TRP A 151 9.34 -3.02 -18.78
C TRP A 151 10.66 -2.51 -18.19
N GLY A 152 10.92 -2.83 -16.94
CA GLY A 152 12.17 -2.55 -16.25
C GLY A 152 12.87 -3.78 -15.70
N ASP A 153 14.04 -3.54 -15.12
CA ASP A 153 14.94 -4.51 -14.48
C ASP A 153 15.09 -4.28 -12.96
N GLY A 154 14.30 -3.37 -12.41
CA GLY A 154 14.27 -2.98 -11.00
C GLY A 154 15.11 -1.76 -10.67
N THR A 155 15.85 -1.22 -11.65
CA THR A 155 16.78 -0.11 -11.43
C THR A 155 16.32 1.20 -12.07
N GLY A 156 15.48 1.11 -13.10
CA GLY A 156 14.98 2.24 -13.87
C GLY A 156 13.86 3.05 -13.20
N THR A 157 13.69 4.31 -13.62
CA THR A 157 12.66 5.22 -13.07
C THR A 157 11.82 5.90 -14.15
N VAL A 158 10.50 5.93 -13.94
CA VAL A 158 9.54 6.79 -14.64
C VAL A 158 9.03 7.84 -13.65
N GLU A 159 9.21 9.12 -13.93
CA GLU A 159 8.73 10.21 -13.10
C GLU A 159 7.72 11.06 -13.86
N PHE A 160 6.58 11.35 -13.24
CA PHE A 160 5.64 12.36 -13.73
C PHE A 160 5.92 13.68 -13.03
N GLU A 161 6.32 14.68 -13.80
CA GLU A 161 6.64 16.01 -13.26
C GLU A 161 5.39 16.67 -12.66
N GLU A 162 5.61 17.51 -11.64
CA GLU A 162 4.54 18.37 -11.15
C GLU A 162 3.98 19.25 -12.28
N GLY A 163 2.65 19.32 -12.37
CA GLY A 163 1.94 20.01 -13.45
C GLY A 163 1.60 19.14 -14.67
N PHE A 164 2.14 17.92 -14.80
CA PHE A 164 1.64 16.98 -15.82
C PHE A 164 0.20 16.55 -15.53
N ILE A 165 -0.67 16.62 -16.54
CA ILE A 165 -2.09 16.28 -16.46
C ILE A 165 -2.32 14.96 -17.21
N ALA A 166 -2.53 13.88 -16.46
CA ALA A 166 -2.79 12.55 -16.99
C ALA A 166 -4.20 12.44 -17.59
N ASP A 167 -5.21 12.97 -16.92
CA ASP A 167 -6.59 12.90 -17.43
C ASP A 167 -6.96 14.16 -18.22
N LEU A 168 -7.13 13.99 -19.53
CA LEU A 168 -7.55 15.02 -20.47
C LEU A 168 -8.97 14.79 -20.99
N THR A 169 -9.71 13.85 -20.39
CA THR A 169 -11.02 13.45 -20.91
C THR A 169 -12.10 14.49 -20.68
N SER A 170 -11.85 15.47 -19.80
CA SER A 170 -12.80 16.49 -19.38
C SER A 170 -14.14 15.85 -18.99
N PHE A 171 -14.11 14.90 -18.05
CA PHE A 171 -15.27 14.12 -17.61
C PHE A 171 -15.99 13.40 -18.77
N ALA A 172 -15.21 12.68 -19.58
CA ALA A 172 -15.68 11.90 -20.71
C ALA A 172 -16.36 12.69 -21.84
N THR A 173 -16.04 13.98 -21.98
CA THR A 173 -16.50 14.78 -23.13
C THR A 173 -15.51 14.73 -24.29
N ILE A 174 -14.26 14.33 -24.03
CA ILE A 174 -13.19 14.16 -25.01
C ILE A 174 -12.53 12.79 -24.74
N PRO A 175 -12.35 11.91 -25.73
CA PRO A 175 -11.63 10.66 -25.55
C PRO A 175 -10.13 10.90 -25.65
N LYS A 176 -9.54 11.55 -24.65
CA LYS A 176 -8.12 11.94 -24.68
C LYS A 176 -7.47 11.80 -23.32
N GLY A 177 -6.27 11.27 -23.28
CA GLY A 177 -5.41 11.28 -22.09
C GLY A 177 -4.74 9.95 -21.77
N LEU A 178 -4.08 9.92 -20.62
CA LEU A 178 -3.49 8.71 -20.08
C LEU A 178 -4.61 7.83 -19.54
N GLY A 179 -4.82 6.69 -20.20
CA GLY A 179 -5.84 5.72 -19.83
C GLY A 179 -5.36 4.78 -18.73
N SER A 180 -4.48 3.83 -19.06
CA SER A 180 -3.98 2.85 -18.10
C SER A 180 -2.48 2.64 -18.25
N CYS A 181 -1.80 2.36 -17.15
CA CYS A 181 -0.37 2.04 -17.14
C CYS A 181 -0.14 0.66 -16.51
N ARG A 182 0.78 -0.09 -17.09
CA ARG A 182 1.21 -1.40 -16.58
C ARG A 182 2.71 -1.38 -16.34
N PHE A 183 3.13 -1.57 -15.10
CA PHE A 183 4.52 -1.44 -14.67
C PHE A 183 5.09 -2.80 -14.26
N SER A 184 6.27 -3.13 -14.78
CA SER A 184 7.01 -4.35 -14.46
C SER A 184 8.42 -3.98 -14.01
N ASN A 185 8.72 -4.29 -12.75
CA ASN A 185 10.02 -4.11 -12.09
C ASN A 185 10.68 -2.75 -12.39
N CYS A 186 10.02 -1.64 -12.04
CA CYS A 186 10.57 -0.28 -12.16
C CYS A 186 10.06 0.64 -11.04
N THR A 187 10.73 1.77 -10.84
CA THR A 187 10.24 2.83 -9.96
C THR A 187 9.37 3.81 -10.73
N VAL A 188 8.21 4.15 -10.17
CA VAL A 188 7.28 5.15 -10.69
C VAL A 188 7.14 6.25 -9.64
N ILE A 189 7.37 7.51 -10.00
CA ILE A 189 7.27 8.65 -9.10
C ILE A 189 6.13 9.55 -9.56
N THR A 190 5.22 9.88 -8.64
CA THR A 190 4.20 10.93 -8.84
C THR A 190 4.35 12.04 -7.85
N ASN A 191 4.17 13.26 -8.35
CA ASN A 191 4.31 14.49 -7.59
C ASN A 191 2.94 15.13 -7.26
N HIS A 192 1.89 14.83 -8.03
CA HIS A 192 0.57 15.45 -7.84
C HIS A 192 -0.59 14.52 -8.24
N SER A 193 -1.81 14.74 -7.72
CA SER A 193 -3.00 13.91 -8.07
C SER A 193 -3.30 13.91 -9.57
N GLN A 194 -3.00 15.02 -10.25
CA GLN A 194 -3.18 15.14 -11.70
C GLN A 194 -2.22 14.25 -12.50
N ASN A 195 -1.14 13.74 -11.90
CA ASN A 195 -0.23 12.82 -12.59
C ASN A 195 -0.82 11.41 -12.75
N ILE A 196 -1.92 11.10 -12.04
CA ILE A 196 -2.51 9.77 -12.02
C ILE A 196 -3.69 9.72 -13.01
N PRO A 197 -3.75 8.73 -13.91
CA PRO A 197 -4.81 8.63 -14.92
C PRO A 197 -6.15 8.31 -14.29
N LEU A 198 -7.21 8.98 -14.75
CA LEU A 198 -8.60 8.67 -14.39
C LEU A 198 -9.37 8.10 -15.58
N GLY A 199 -9.16 8.68 -16.78
CA GLY A 199 -9.68 8.19 -18.05
C GLY A 199 -11.18 7.97 -18.01
N TYR A 200 -11.97 9.03 -17.89
CA TYR A 200 -13.41 8.89 -17.77
C TYR A 200 -14.06 8.38 -19.08
N ARG A 201 -15.07 7.53 -18.95
CA ARG A 201 -15.95 7.11 -20.04
C ARG A 201 -17.39 7.61 -19.83
N PRO A 202 -18.15 7.90 -20.90
CA PRO A 202 -19.56 8.26 -20.79
C PRO A 202 -20.34 7.03 -20.32
N TYR A 203 -21.18 7.19 -19.29
CA TYR A 203 -22.10 6.13 -18.87
C TYR A 203 -23.35 6.23 -19.72
N GLN A 204 -23.53 5.38 -20.72
CA GLN A 204 -24.81 5.34 -21.43
C GLN A 204 -25.84 4.53 -20.64
N PRO A 205 -27.10 5.00 -20.48
CA PRO A 205 -27.73 6.19 -21.09
C PRO A 205 -27.82 7.45 -20.19
N THR A 206 -27.18 7.50 -19.03
CA THR A 206 -27.29 8.64 -18.10
C THR A 206 -26.23 9.72 -18.39
N SER A 207 -26.36 10.92 -17.82
CA SER A 207 -25.32 11.95 -17.91
C SER A 207 -24.17 11.73 -16.90
N SER A 208 -23.98 10.50 -16.41
CA SER A 208 -22.88 10.14 -15.51
C SER A 208 -21.69 9.64 -16.31
N TYR A 209 -20.54 9.54 -15.65
CA TYR A 209 -19.31 9.01 -16.23
C TYR A 209 -18.73 7.97 -15.28
N ASP A 210 -17.95 7.03 -15.82
CA ASP A 210 -17.19 6.09 -15.00
C ASP A 210 -15.70 6.32 -15.18
N VAL A 211 -14.95 6.04 -14.12
CA VAL A 211 -13.50 5.91 -14.19
C VAL A 211 -13.15 4.65 -14.99
N ASN A 212 -12.23 4.75 -15.95
CA ASN A 212 -11.78 3.63 -16.78
C ASN A 212 -10.27 3.34 -16.61
N ALA A 213 -9.55 4.19 -15.89
CA ALA A 213 -8.11 4.05 -15.70
C ALA A 213 -7.71 2.98 -14.67
N HIS A 214 -6.54 2.40 -14.94
CA HIS A 214 -5.88 1.44 -14.06
C HIS A 214 -4.38 1.67 -14.02
N TRP A 215 -3.82 1.49 -12.83
CA TRP A 215 -2.41 1.24 -12.60
C TRP A 215 -2.23 -0.22 -12.21
N VAL A 216 -1.47 -0.94 -13.02
CA VAL A 216 -1.24 -2.36 -12.83
C VAL A 216 0.24 -2.59 -12.58
N PHE A 217 0.59 -3.28 -11.50
CA PHE A 217 1.96 -3.71 -11.20
C PHE A 217 2.05 -5.21 -11.43
N GLU A 218 2.73 -5.64 -12.49
CA GLU A 218 2.64 -7.01 -13.02
C GLU A 218 3.96 -7.54 -13.61
N ASN A 219 3.89 -8.78 -14.13
CA ASN A 219 4.93 -9.51 -14.84
C ASN A 219 6.15 -9.90 -13.97
N GLU A 220 6.83 -8.93 -13.38
CA GLU A 220 8.00 -9.14 -12.52
C GLU A 220 7.82 -8.38 -11.20
N ALA A 221 8.24 -9.00 -10.10
CA ALA A 221 8.24 -8.37 -8.78
C ALA A 221 9.28 -7.25 -8.69
N GLY A 222 9.10 -6.33 -7.75
CA GLY A 222 10.10 -5.31 -7.40
C GLY A 222 9.75 -3.88 -7.81
N SER A 223 8.61 -3.67 -8.47
CA SER A 223 8.16 -2.32 -8.79
C SER A 223 7.93 -1.47 -7.54
N VAL A 224 8.23 -0.18 -7.65
CA VAL A 224 8.01 0.81 -6.59
C VAL A 224 7.11 1.93 -7.12
N TRP A 225 6.11 2.35 -6.35
CA TRP A 225 5.38 3.60 -6.57
C TRP A 225 5.68 4.57 -5.43
N GLU A 226 6.39 5.64 -5.75
CA GLU A 226 6.71 6.74 -4.85
C GLU A 226 5.70 7.89 -5.01
N VAL A 227 5.07 8.27 -3.90
CA VAL A 227 4.16 9.41 -3.78
C VAL A 227 4.93 10.53 -3.08
N ASN A 228 5.48 11.45 -3.88
CA ASN A 228 6.64 12.22 -3.45
C ASN A 228 6.31 13.60 -2.86
N THR A 229 5.77 14.55 -3.64
CA THR A 229 5.72 15.96 -3.23
C THR A 229 4.36 16.45 -2.70
N ASN A 230 3.24 15.99 -3.25
CA ASN A 230 1.90 16.33 -2.78
C ASN A 230 1.08 15.10 -2.36
N ASN A 231 0.08 15.34 -1.50
CA ASN A 231 -0.93 14.33 -1.19
C ASN A 231 -1.74 14.00 -2.45
N GLN A 232 -2.07 12.72 -2.62
CA GLN A 232 -2.71 12.22 -3.82
C GLN A 232 -3.98 11.45 -3.50
N ASN A 233 -5.03 11.66 -4.30
CA ASN A 233 -6.24 10.86 -4.24
C ASN A 233 -6.44 10.12 -5.57
N TYR A 234 -6.37 8.80 -5.54
CA TYR A 234 -6.56 7.96 -6.70
C TYR A 234 -7.92 7.26 -6.65
N ILE A 235 -8.79 7.58 -7.62
CA ILE A 235 -10.12 6.98 -7.78
C ILE A 235 -10.16 5.86 -8.85
N GLY A 236 -9.07 5.65 -9.59
CA GLY A 236 -8.93 4.52 -10.51
C GLY A 236 -8.57 3.23 -9.80
N GLY A 237 -8.26 2.20 -10.60
CA GLY A 237 -7.90 0.89 -10.07
C GLY A 237 -6.41 0.70 -9.89
N LEU A 238 -5.98 0.39 -8.67
CA LEU A 238 -4.64 -0.12 -8.37
C LEU A 238 -4.66 -1.65 -8.34
N TRP A 239 -4.05 -2.29 -9.34
CA TRP A 239 -3.99 -3.74 -9.47
C TRP A 239 -2.58 -4.26 -9.23
N ILE A 240 -2.47 -5.24 -8.32
CA ILE A 240 -1.21 -5.81 -7.88
C ILE A 240 -1.19 -7.29 -8.28
N ASP A 241 -0.49 -7.55 -9.37
CA ASP A 241 -0.31 -8.85 -10.02
C ASP A 241 1.10 -9.42 -9.81
N ALA A 242 2.01 -8.60 -9.29
CA ALA A 242 3.33 -8.98 -8.82
C ALA A 242 3.66 -8.20 -7.53
N ASN A 243 4.57 -8.71 -6.71
CA ASN A 243 4.98 -8.02 -5.48
C ASN A 243 5.52 -6.62 -5.78
N MET A 244 5.09 -5.62 -5.01
CA MET A 244 5.46 -4.22 -5.22
C MET A 244 5.54 -3.43 -3.91
N THR A 245 6.13 -2.24 -3.95
CA THR A 245 6.25 -1.31 -2.81
C THR A 245 5.58 0.04 -3.11
N VAL A 246 4.65 0.49 -2.26
CA VAL A 246 4.19 1.89 -2.24
C VAL A 246 5.00 2.63 -1.19
N GLU A 247 5.73 3.66 -1.61
CA GLU A 247 6.49 4.56 -0.76
C GLU A 247 5.77 5.90 -0.65
N THR A 248 5.27 6.24 0.53
CA THR A 248 4.53 7.50 0.76
C THR A 248 5.40 8.51 1.51
N ASN A 249 6.02 9.42 0.77
CA ASN A 249 6.56 10.67 1.32
C ASN A 249 5.43 11.69 1.57
N LYS A 250 4.29 11.47 0.92
CA LYS A 250 3.01 12.16 1.11
C LYS A 250 1.85 11.18 1.13
N THR A 251 0.73 11.62 1.73
CA THR A 251 -0.46 10.78 1.86
C THR A 251 -0.96 10.34 0.49
N LEU A 252 -1.22 9.04 0.33
CA LEU A 252 -1.94 8.48 -0.80
C LEU A 252 -3.28 7.93 -0.32
N THR A 253 -4.37 8.42 -0.90
CA THR A 253 -5.72 7.89 -0.68
C THR A 253 -6.16 7.10 -1.91
N LEU A 254 -6.54 5.84 -1.72
CA LEU A 254 -7.20 5.00 -2.71
C LEU A 254 -8.70 5.02 -2.43
N SER A 255 -9.45 5.84 -3.17
CA SER A 255 -10.88 6.10 -2.95
C SER A 255 -11.79 5.63 -4.08
N GLY A 256 -11.22 4.93 -5.07
CA GLY A 256 -11.98 4.42 -6.20
C GLY A 256 -13.05 3.44 -5.76
N VAL A 257 -14.25 3.61 -6.29
CA VAL A 257 -15.35 2.66 -6.12
C VAL A 257 -15.67 2.04 -7.47
N ARG A 258 -16.12 0.80 -7.47
CA ARG A 258 -16.55 0.11 -8.68
C ARG A 258 -17.78 0.82 -9.25
N ALA A 259 -17.67 1.22 -10.51
CA ALA A 259 -18.83 1.57 -11.30
C ALA A 259 -19.50 0.30 -11.83
N GLU A 260 -20.73 0.02 -11.39
CA GLU A 260 -21.55 -1.00 -12.04
C GLU A 260 -22.09 -0.44 -13.35
N THR A 261 -21.39 -0.65 -14.46
CA THR A 261 -22.04 -0.46 -15.77
C THR A 261 -22.94 -1.63 -16.09
N ASN A 262 -24.21 -1.31 -16.27
CA ASN A 262 -25.09 -2.13 -17.06
C ASN A 262 -24.53 -2.26 -18.48
N TYR A 263 -24.48 -3.50 -18.93
CA TYR A 263 -24.21 -4.01 -20.28
C TYR A 263 -24.37 -2.97 -21.40
N ILE A 264 -23.29 -2.67 -22.13
CA ILE A 264 -23.35 -2.17 -23.50
C ILE A 264 -22.98 -3.34 -24.41
N GLU A 265 -23.74 -3.56 -25.48
CA GLU A 265 -23.46 -4.55 -26.52
C GLU A 265 -21.98 -4.51 -26.94
N GLY A 266 -21.20 -5.56 -26.61
CA GLY A 266 -19.79 -5.66 -27.00
C GLY A 266 -18.85 -6.29 -25.96
N GLY A 267 -19.25 -6.37 -24.68
CA GLY A 267 -18.50 -7.11 -23.66
C GLY A 267 -18.60 -6.54 -22.24
N TYR A 268 -18.32 -7.37 -21.23
CA TYR A 268 -18.24 -6.95 -19.84
C TYR A 268 -16.87 -6.33 -19.55
N TYR A 269 -16.78 -4.99 -19.58
CA TYR A 269 -15.67 -4.29 -18.98
C TYR A 269 -16.08 -3.70 -17.63
N ILE A 270 -15.44 -4.15 -16.56
CA ILE A 270 -15.64 -3.67 -15.20
C ILE A 270 -14.36 -2.95 -14.80
N ASN A 271 -14.40 -1.62 -14.68
CA ASN A 271 -13.36 -0.89 -13.98
C ASN A 271 -13.55 -1.15 -12.47
N TRP A 272 -12.48 -1.58 -11.84
CA TRP A 272 -12.42 -1.64 -10.39
C TRP A 272 -11.72 -0.39 -9.90
N GLY A 273 -12.50 0.58 -9.42
CA GLY A 273 -11.96 1.62 -8.58
C GLY A 273 -11.44 0.99 -7.29
N GLY A 274 -10.32 1.50 -6.77
CA GLY A 274 -9.77 1.06 -5.48
C GLY A 274 -8.59 0.11 -5.63
N ILE A 275 -8.42 -0.84 -4.71
CA ILE A 275 -7.24 -1.71 -4.65
C ILE A 275 -7.59 -3.17 -4.89
N MET A 276 -6.74 -3.84 -5.68
CA MET A 276 -6.81 -5.28 -5.91
C MET A 276 -5.44 -5.94 -5.76
N ILE A 277 -5.36 -7.04 -5.01
CA ILE A 277 -4.18 -7.91 -4.95
C ILE A 277 -4.60 -9.30 -5.40
N ARG A 278 -4.09 -9.73 -6.56
CA ARG A 278 -4.45 -11.00 -7.21
C ARG A 278 -3.36 -12.04 -7.04
N ARG A 279 -3.71 -13.31 -7.21
CA ARG A 279 -2.80 -14.42 -7.42
C ARG A 279 -2.52 -14.58 -8.90
N ILE A 280 -1.25 -14.52 -9.27
CA ILE A 280 -0.79 -14.92 -10.60
C ILE A 280 -0.08 -16.26 -10.46
N ASN A 281 -0.43 -17.22 -11.33
CA ASN A 281 0.10 -18.58 -11.30
C ASN A 281 -0.06 -19.31 -9.95
N GLY A 282 -1.11 -18.96 -9.19
CA GLY A 282 -1.44 -19.59 -7.90
C GLY A 282 -0.62 -19.08 -6.71
N LEU A 283 0.30 -18.14 -6.92
CA LEU A 283 1.11 -17.54 -5.85
C LEU A 283 0.44 -16.28 -5.32
N PRO A 284 0.36 -16.09 -3.99
CA PRO A 284 -0.12 -14.83 -3.42
C PRO A 284 0.87 -13.70 -3.71
N ASN A 285 0.34 -12.50 -3.92
CA ASN A 285 1.14 -11.29 -4.07
C ASN A 285 1.08 -10.42 -2.81
N GLN A 286 2.07 -9.55 -2.70
CA GLN A 286 2.28 -8.66 -1.56
C GLN A 286 2.42 -7.21 -2.01
N LEU A 287 1.73 -6.33 -1.31
CA LEU A 287 2.03 -4.91 -1.25
C LEU A 287 2.89 -4.62 -0.02
N THR A 288 4.02 -3.97 -0.21
CA THR A 288 4.81 -3.40 0.89
C THR A 288 4.57 -1.90 0.96
N LYS A 289 4.31 -1.38 2.16
CA LYS A 289 4.15 0.05 2.43
C LYS A 289 5.37 0.57 3.19
N THR A 290 6.05 1.58 2.64
CA THR A 290 7.19 2.30 3.21
C THR A 290 6.96 3.82 3.17
N GLY A 291 7.91 4.61 3.68
CA GLY A 291 7.79 6.07 3.78
C GLY A 291 6.95 6.51 4.97
N ALA A 292 7.28 7.68 5.51
CA ALA A 292 6.77 8.15 6.79
C ALA A 292 5.27 8.51 6.79
N ASP A 293 4.67 8.79 5.62
CA ASP A 293 3.27 9.22 5.51
C ASP A 293 2.30 8.01 5.41
N THR A 294 1.06 8.29 5.03
CA THR A 294 -0.09 7.39 5.14
C THR A 294 -0.54 6.87 3.78
N LEU A 295 -0.81 5.58 3.70
CA LEU A 295 -1.64 4.98 2.67
C LEU A 295 -3.05 4.78 3.24
N ILE A 296 -4.05 5.48 2.69
CA ILE A 296 -5.45 5.41 3.12
C ILE A 296 -6.25 4.64 2.07
N ILE A 297 -7.04 3.66 2.49
CA ILE A 297 -7.94 2.90 1.63
C ILE A 297 -9.37 3.19 2.07
N THR A 298 -10.11 3.90 1.22
CA THR A 298 -11.52 4.27 1.45
C THR A 298 -12.45 3.72 0.36
N GLY A 299 -11.88 3.31 -0.77
CA GLY A 299 -12.58 2.75 -1.92
C GLY A 299 -12.78 1.24 -1.83
N ASP A 300 -13.21 0.63 -2.93
CA ASP A 300 -13.43 -0.81 -3.00
C ASP A 300 -12.12 -1.59 -2.89
N CYS A 301 -12.23 -2.80 -2.34
CA CYS A 301 -11.09 -3.69 -2.10
C CYS A 301 -11.38 -5.09 -2.66
N GLY A 302 -10.39 -5.69 -3.32
CA GLY A 302 -10.44 -7.07 -3.80
C GLY A 302 -9.16 -7.83 -3.48
N PHE A 303 -9.24 -8.85 -2.63
CA PHE A 303 -8.07 -9.63 -2.21
C PHE A 303 -8.27 -11.11 -2.52
N ASP A 304 -7.33 -11.68 -3.29
CA ASP A 304 -7.21 -13.13 -3.38
C ASP A 304 -6.76 -13.74 -2.06
N THR A 305 -7.07 -15.02 -1.85
CA THR A 305 -6.68 -15.73 -0.63
C THR A 305 -5.18 -15.56 -0.36
N GLY A 306 -4.80 -15.16 0.85
CA GLY A 306 -3.40 -15.02 1.23
C GLY A 306 -2.69 -13.82 0.61
N SER A 307 -3.40 -12.90 -0.06
CA SER A 307 -2.87 -11.58 -0.40
C SER A 307 -2.36 -10.88 0.85
N VAL A 308 -1.24 -10.18 0.72
CA VAL A 308 -0.52 -9.60 1.87
C VAL A 308 -0.38 -8.09 1.70
N ILE A 309 -0.61 -7.33 2.77
CA ILE A 309 -0.11 -5.95 2.89
C ILE A 309 0.78 -5.87 4.13
N CYS A 310 2.07 -5.54 3.93
CA CYS A 310 3.03 -5.31 5.02
C CYS A 310 3.37 -3.82 5.14
N VAL A 311 3.21 -3.27 6.35
CA VAL A 311 3.59 -1.89 6.67
C VAL A 311 4.94 -1.88 7.38
N ASN A 312 5.98 -1.42 6.69
CA ASN A 312 7.32 -1.33 7.27
C ASN A 312 7.56 0.02 7.95
N GLU A 313 6.97 1.08 7.39
CA GLU A 313 7.09 2.46 7.85
C GLU A 313 5.79 3.24 7.60
N GLY A 314 5.53 4.23 8.46
CA GLY A 314 4.40 5.12 8.34
C GLY A 314 3.10 4.42 8.72
N MET A 315 2.02 4.73 8.00
CA MET A 315 0.68 4.25 8.34
C MET A 315 -0.06 3.66 7.14
N LEU A 316 -0.82 2.59 7.40
CA LEU A 316 -1.89 2.09 6.56
C LEU A 316 -3.22 2.30 7.29
N ALA A 317 -4.15 3.03 6.68
CA ALA A 317 -5.47 3.29 7.25
C ALA A 317 -6.58 2.67 6.38
N PHE A 318 -7.49 1.94 7.01
CA PHE A 318 -8.71 1.41 6.38
C PHE A 318 -9.94 2.15 6.87
N ASP A 319 -10.61 2.86 5.96
CA ASP A 319 -11.91 3.49 6.20
C ASP A 319 -13.08 2.64 5.66
N VAL A 320 -12.73 1.54 4.98
CA VAL A 320 -13.62 0.53 4.45
C VAL A 320 -13.29 -0.82 5.10
N ASP A 321 -14.24 -1.74 5.11
CA ASP A 321 -14.00 -3.12 5.51
C ASP A 321 -13.14 -3.83 4.44
N PRO A 322 -11.92 -4.31 4.76
CA PRO A 322 -11.04 -5.02 3.81
C PRO A 322 -11.51 -6.46 3.50
N PHE A 323 -12.81 -6.67 3.44
CA PHE A 323 -13.46 -7.93 3.11
C PHE A 323 -13.74 -8.01 1.62
N THR A 324 -13.43 -9.15 1.02
CA THR A 324 -13.93 -9.49 -0.31
C THR A 324 -15.27 -10.17 -0.11
N ASP A 325 -16.38 -9.50 -0.43
CA ASP A 325 -17.71 -10.11 -0.49
C ASP A 325 -18.24 -10.27 -1.91
N SER A 326 -19.22 -11.15 -2.07
CA SER A 326 -20.02 -11.29 -3.27
C SER A 326 -20.90 -10.07 -3.58
N THR A 327 -20.96 -9.04 -2.73
CA THR A 327 -21.64 -7.76 -3.03
C THR A 327 -20.68 -6.75 -3.68
N ASN A 328 -19.38 -6.89 -3.45
CA ASN A 328 -18.27 -6.43 -4.29
C ASN A 328 -18.20 -7.31 -5.55
N LYS A 329 -19.33 -7.42 -6.25
CA LYS A 329 -19.67 -8.33 -7.38
C LYS A 329 -18.74 -8.24 -8.60
N GLY A 330 -17.70 -7.42 -8.58
CA GLY A 330 -16.76 -7.28 -9.67
C GLY A 330 -15.73 -8.41 -9.73
N TYR A 331 -15.62 -9.24 -8.69
CA TYR A 331 -14.58 -10.28 -8.63
C TYR A 331 -15.09 -11.40 -9.50
N ARG A 332 -14.75 -11.35 -10.79
CA ARG A 332 -15.30 -12.29 -11.76
C ARG A 332 -14.92 -13.69 -11.29
N ILE A 333 -15.95 -14.39 -10.82
CA ILE A 333 -15.98 -15.75 -10.26
C ILE A 333 -15.32 -16.77 -11.21
N ASP A 334 -15.14 -16.41 -12.48
CA ASP A 334 -14.69 -17.29 -13.55
C ASP A 334 -13.16 -17.46 -13.66
N TYR A 335 -12.33 -16.62 -13.02
CA TYR A 335 -10.88 -16.86 -13.00
C TYR A 335 -10.52 -17.77 -11.80
N LYS A 336 -10.77 -19.08 -11.94
CA LYS A 336 -10.16 -20.17 -11.13
C LYS A 336 -10.49 -20.20 -9.61
N ASN A 337 -11.71 -20.58 -9.23
CA ASN A 337 -12.03 -21.08 -7.87
C ASN A 337 -11.66 -20.17 -6.68
N ILE A 338 -11.86 -18.85 -6.81
CA ILE A 338 -11.60 -17.90 -5.71
C ILE A 338 -12.86 -17.83 -4.82
N ASN A 339 -12.69 -18.05 -3.51
CA ASN A 339 -13.78 -17.83 -2.55
C ASN A 339 -13.99 -16.31 -2.38
N VAL A 340 -14.93 -15.77 -3.14
CA VAL A 340 -15.23 -14.32 -3.25
C VAL A 340 -15.93 -13.72 -2.02
N SER A 341 -16.35 -14.53 -1.05
CA SER A 341 -16.95 -14.06 0.22
C SER A 341 -16.11 -14.55 1.38
N SER A 342 -14.90 -14.02 1.50
CA SER A 342 -13.89 -14.51 2.44
C SER A 342 -12.97 -13.40 2.92
N PRO A 343 -12.58 -13.44 4.20
CA PRO A 343 -11.53 -12.56 4.71
C PRO A 343 -10.20 -13.11 4.19
N ASN A 344 -9.73 -12.58 3.06
CA ASN A 344 -8.59 -13.13 2.31
C ASN A 344 -7.26 -12.40 2.60
N LEU A 345 -7.32 -11.21 3.19
CA LEU A 345 -6.19 -10.33 3.40
C LEU A 345 -5.39 -10.70 4.65
N ILE A 346 -4.08 -10.85 4.50
CA ILE A 346 -3.12 -10.94 5.61
C ILE A 346 -2.49 -9.55 5.79
N LEU A 347 -2.59 -9.01 7.00
CA LEU A 347 -1.93 -7.77 7.37
C LEU A 347 -0.69 -8.03 8.24
N CYS A 348 0.41 -7.38 7.89
CA CYS A 348 1.66 -7.38 8.65
C CYS A 348 2.07 -5.95 8.99
N SER A 349 2.64 -5.76 10.17
CA SER A 349 3.29 -4.50 10.54
C SER A 349 4.67 -4.74 11.16
N GLY A 350 5.68 -4.09 10.59
CA GLY A 350 7.06 -4.05 11.07
C GLY A 350 7.26 -3.08 12.24
N SER A 351 8.49 -2.96 12.75
CA SER A 351 8.81 -2.18 13.96
C SER A 351 8.60 -0.66 13.85
N GLY A 352 8.31 -0.13 12.66
CA GLY A 352 7.96 1.28 12.43
C GLY A 352 6.60 1.47 11.74
N GLY A 353 5.83 0.39 11.56
CA GLY A 353 4.55 0.43 10.85
C GLY A 353 3.35 0.63 11.79
N THR A 354 2.37 1.40 11.32
CA THR A 354 1.07 1.55 11.97
C THR A 354 -0.03 1.02 11.05
N ILE A 355 -0.93 0.20 11.60
CA ILE A 355 -2.19 -0.18 10.95
C ILE A 355 -3.33 0.49 11.72
N LEU A 356 -4.18 1.25 11.03
CA LEU A 356 -5.33 1.96 11.58
C LEU A 356 -6.63 1.47 10.94
N PHE A 357 -7.62 1.13 11.77
CA PHE A 357 -8.99 0.85 11.32
C PHE A 357 -9.95 1.96 11.76
N ARG A 358 -10.60 2.60 10.79
CA ARG A 358 -11.66 3.60 10.99
C ARG A 358 -13.04 3.12 10.50
N THR A 359 -13.13 1.92 9.94
CA THR A 359 -14.39 1.24 9.62
C THR A 359 -15.02 0.60 10.87
N PRO A 360 -16.36 0.61 11.03
CA PRO A 360 -17.04 -0.09 12.13
C PRO A 360 -16.70 -1.58 12.23
N LEU A 361 -16.45 -2.22 11.09
CA LEU A 361 -16.08 -3.62 11.00
C LEU A 361 -14.94 -3.79 10.01
N ALA A 362 -13.89 -4.50 10.43
CA ALA A 362 -12.80 -4.91 9.56
C ALA A 362 -12.63 -6.43 9.62
N ARG A 363 -12.81 -7.13 8.50
CA ARG A 363 -12.68 -8.59 8.41
C ARG A 363 -11.47 -8.95 7.55
N ILE A 364 -10.48 -9.59 8.17
CA ILE A 364 -9.20 -9.97 7.54
C ILE A 364 -8.89 -11.45 7.81
N ASP A 365 -8.03 -12.07 7.00
CA ASP A 365 -7.61 -13.45 7.23
C ASP A 365 -6.79 -13.54 8.52
N SER A 366 -5.71 -12.76 8.57
CA SER A 366 -4.73 -12.84 9.63
C SER A 366 -4.06 -11.50 9.91
N LEU A 367 -3.71 -11.26 11.17
CA LEU A 367 -2.96 -10.08 11.62
C LEU A 367 -1.59 -10.49 12.19
N ARG A 368 -0.51 -9.81 11.78
CA ARG A 368 0.86 -10.10 12.22
C ARG A 368 1.56 -8.82 12.66
N LEU A 369 1.72 -8.65 13.97
CA LEU A 369 2.37 -7.49 14.58
C LEU A 369 3.69 -7.92 15.23
N VAL A 370 4.76 -7.18 14.95
CA VAL A 370 6.06 -7.35 15.63
C VAL A 370 6.29 -6.27 16.67
N THR A 371 7.27 -6.46 17.56
CA THR A 371 7.67 -5.42 18.52
C THR A 371 8.02 -4.11 17.82
N GLY A 372 7.49 -3.01 18.33
CA GLY A 372 7.60 -1.67 17.73
C GLY A 372 6.46 -1.28 16.80
N SER A 373 5.69 -2.24 16.27
CA SER A 373 4.49 -1.93 15.46
C SER A 373 3.37 -1.31 16.30
N VAL A 374 2.44 -0.61 15.64
CA VAL A 374 1.23 -0.08 16.28
C VAL A 374 -0.02 -0.57 15.55
N LEU A 375 -0.97 -1.10 16.30
CA LEU A 375 -2.35 -1.31 15.85
C LEU A 375 -3.24 -0.24 16.48
N GLN A 376 -3.88 0.57 15.64
CA GLN A 376 -4.82 1.60 16.05
C GLN A 376 -6.25 1.21 15.65
N THR A 377 -7.16 1.35 16.60
CA THR A 377 -8.61 1.15 16.42
C THR A 377 -9.33 2.07 17.40
N GLY A 378 -10.63 2.25 17.28
CA GLY A 378 -11.43 2.87 18.35
C GLY A 378 -12.36 1.87 19.03
N ILE A 379 -13.00 2.34 20.09
CA ILE A 379 -13.96 1.54 20.89
C ILE A 379 -15.27 1.20 20.17
N GLN A 380 -15.53 1.81 19.01
CA GLN A 380 -16.72 1.57 18.18
C GLN A 380 -16.41 0.69 16.96
N GLN A 381 -15.14 0.32 16.77
CA GLN A 381 -14.69 -0.51 15.67
C GLN A 381 -14.43 -1.94 16.18
N LYS A 382 -14.66 -2.90 15.29
CA LYS A 382 -14.43 -4.32 15.55
C LYS A 382 -13.58 -4.93 14.44
N ILE A 383 -12.55 -5.69 14.84
CA ILE A 383 -11.67 -6.41 13.94
C ILE A 383 -11.96 -7.90 14.07
N THR A 384 -12.22 -8.58 12.96
CA THR A 384 -12.36 -10.04 12.92
C THR A 384 -11.22 -10.65 12.12
N ALA A 385 -10.66 -11.74 12.65
CA ALA A 385 -9.61 -12.47 11.97
C ALA A 385 -9.65 -13.97 12.29
N ARG A 386 -9.15 -14.80 11.38
CA ARG A 386 -8.91 -16.21 11.70
C ARG A 386 -7.76 -16.35 12.68
N SER A 387 -6.69 -15.60 12.50
CA SER A 387 -5.55 -15.64 13.41
C SER A 387 -4.90 -14.29 13.65
N ALA A 388 -4.28 -14.13 14.81
CA ALA A 388 -3.43 -12.97 15.09
C ALA A 388 -2.15 -13.38 15.82
N SER A 389 -1.01 -12.89 15.35
CA SER A 389 0.26 -12.87 16.09
C SER A 389 0.46 -11.46 16.61
N LEU A 390 0.37 -11.30 17.93
CA LEU A 390 0.39 -10.00 18.60
C LEU A 390 1.78 -9.69 19.18
N GLY A 391 2.17 -8.43 18.98
CA GLY A 391 3.34 -7.74 19.51
C GLY A 391 3.09 -6.24 19.41
N GLY A 392 4.07 -5.41 19.74
CA GLY A 392 3.95 -3.96 19.58
C GLY A 392 2.88 -3.33 20.47
N THR A 393 2.26 -2.24 20.01
CA THR A 393 1.31 -1.46 20.81
C THR A 393 -0.10 -1.54 20.26
N LEU A 394 -1.07 -1.89 21.10
CA LEU A 394 -2.48 -1.61 20.83
C LEU A 394 -2.81 -0.19 21.29
N SER A 395 -3.31 0.64 20.39
CA SER A 395 -3.81 1.98 20.71
C SER A 395 -5.30 2.07 20.42
N VAL A 396 -6.11 2.31 21.45
CA VAL A 396 -7.57 2.38 21.36
C VAL A 396 -8.04 3.81 21.54
N GLU A 397 -8.65 4.36 20.49
CA GLU A 397 -9.26 5.68 20.49
C GLU A 397 -10.65 5.66 21.12
N VAL A 398 -10.92 6.67 21.96
CA VAL A 398 -12.23 6.95 22.53
C VAL A 398 -12.71 8.27 21.93
N PRO A 399 -13.76 8.28 21.08
CA PRO A 399 -14.33 9.51 20.52
C PRO A 399 -14.63 10.53 21.62
N ALA A 400 -14.34 11.80 21.38
CA ALA A 400 -14.52 12.85 22.39
C ALA A 400 -15.99 13.01 22.84
N SER A 401 -16.94 12.62 21.99
CA SER A 401 -18.38 12.61 22.26
C SER A 401 -18.84 11.42 23.10
N GLN A 402 -18.00 10.40 23.29
CA GLN A 402 -18.39 9.21 24.04
C GLN A 402 -18.36 9.50 25.55
N THR A 403 -19.53 9.49 26.17
CA THR A 403 -19.64 9.38 27.63
C THR A 403 -19.37 7.95 28.02
N LEU A 404 -18.40 7.77 28.92
CA LEU A 404 -18.00 6.47 29.45
C LEU A 404 -18.61 6.26 30.83
N GLN A 405 -19.19 5.08 31.05
CA GLN A 405 -19.81 4.67 32.30
C GLN A 405 -19.20 3.36 32.80
N GLN A 406 -19.26 3.18 34.12
CA GLN A 406 -18.89 1.91 34.73
C GLN A 406 -19.76 0.78 34.16
N GLY A 407 -19.12 -0.33 33.81
CA GLY A 407 -19.79 -1.50 33.23
C GLY A 407 -19.85 -1.47 31.70
N ASP A 408 -19.52 -0.34 31.07
CA ASP A 408 -19.40 -0.28 29.60
C ASP A 408 -18.41 -1.35 29.13
N THR A 409 -18.81 -2.10 28.11
CA THR A 409 -18.02 -3.17 27.50
C THR A 409 -17.89 -2.89 26.01
N PHE A 410 -16.68 -3.02 25.50
CA PHE A 410 -16.35 -2.77 24.10
C PHE A 410 -15.72 -4.03 23.50
N ASP A 411 -16.27 -4.44 22.37
CA ASP A 411 -15.90 -5.64 21.65
C ASP A 411 -14.99 -5.27 20.48
N LEU A 412 -13.68 -5.41 20.68
CA LEU A 412 -12.67 -4.96 19.73
C LEU A 412 -12.27 -6.07 18.75
N PHE A 413 -12.33 -7.33 19.17
CA PHE A 413 -11.76 -8.45 18.42
C PHE A 413 -12.65 -9.71 18.40
N ASP A 414 -12.90 -10.25 17.20
CA ASP A 414 -13.31 -11.66 17.04
C ASP A 414 -12.17 -12.41 16.36
N ILE A 415 -11.24 -12.94 17.14
CA ILE A 415 -10.08 -13.67 16.62
C ILE A 415 -10.13 -15.14 17.05
N THR A 416 -10.13 -16.05 16.09
CA THR A 416 -10.25 -17.50 16.38
C THR A 416 -9.00 -18.06 17.06
N SER A 417 -7.80 -17.60 16.68
CA SER A 417 -6.54 -18.04 17.29
C SER A 417 -5.59 -16.86 17.52
N VAL A 418 -5.21 -16.66 18.78
CA VAL A 418 -4.31 -15.57 19.20
C VAL A 418 -2.98 -16.16 19.66
N TYR A 419 -1.88 -15.66 19.11
CA TYR A 419 -0.52 -15.99 19.49
C TYR A 419 0.18 -14.74 20.03
N GLY A 420 0.84 -14.85 21.18
CA GLY A 420 1.50 -13.71 21.81
C GLY A 420 0.52 -12.73 22.46
N ILE A 421 1.03 -11.55 22.83
CA ILE A 421 0.28 -10.44 23.41
C ILE A 421 0.86 -9.11 22.92
N PHE A 422 0.12 -8.01 23.07
CA PHE A 422 0.69 -6.68 22.84
C PHE A 422 1.80 -6.37 23.87
N ASP A 423 2.90 -5.77 23.42
CA ASP A 423 3.97 -5.28 24.30
C ASP A 423 3.48 -4.11 25.17
N SER A 424 2.55 -3.30 24.67
CA SER A 424 1.84 -2.29 25.46
C SER A 424 0.41 -2.06 24.96
N ILE A 425 -0.45 -1.56 25.85
CA ILE A 425 -1.83 -1.17 25.53
C ILE A 425 -2.02 0.28 25.97
N ASN A 426 -2.34 1.15 25.02
CA ASN A 426 -2.68 2.54 25.22
C ASN A 426 -4.18 2.74 24.95
N ILE A 427 -4.94 3.09 25.98
CA ILE A 427 -6.36 3.44 25.84
C ILE A 427 -6.54 4.85 26.36
N ALA A 428 -7.10 5.73 25.54
CA ALA A 428 -7.29 7.12 25.92
C ALA A 428 -8.10 7.22 27.22
N ASN A 429 -7.53 7.85 28.25
CA ASN A 429 -8.23 8.08 29.51
C ASN A 429 -9.05 9.37 29.43
N ARG A 430 -10.38 9.28 29.61
CA ARG A 430 -11.32 10.42 29.55
C ARG A 430 -11.79 10.90 30.93
N GLY A 431 -10.99 10.71 31.96
CA GLY A 431 -11.22 11.31 33.29
C GLY A 431 -10.50 10.57 34.41
N ASN A 432 -10.46 11.16 35.60
CA ASN A 432 -9.73 10.59 36.75
C ASN A 432 -10.45 9.41 37.43
N SER A 433 -11.60 9.00 36.91
CA SER A 433 -12.54 8.08 37.58
C SER A 433 -12.95 6.88 36.71
N ILE A 434 -12.16 6.52 35.70
CA ILE A 434 -12.36 5.26 34.95
C ILE A 434 -11.09 4.42 35.00
N VAL A 435 -11.26 3.11 35.08
CA VAL A 435 -10.17 2.13 34.98
C VAL A 435 -10.56 1.14 33.89
N TRP A 436 -9.70 1.01 32.88
CA TRP A 436 -9.85 0.02 31.82
C TRP A 436 -9.41 -1.35 32.32
N ASN A 437 -10.28 -2.35 32.16
CA ASN A 437 -9.94 -3.75 32.36
C ASN A 437 -9.80 -4.44 30.99
N THR A 438 -8.63 -5.06 30.79
CA THR A 438 -8.23 -5.78 29.58
C THR A 438 -8.09 -7.29 29.79
N ALA A 439 -8.55 -7.83 30.92
CA ALA A 439 -8.45 -9.24 31.29
C ALA A 439 -9.16 -10.17 30.28
N HIS A 440 -10.16 -9.67 29.57
CA HIS A 440 -10.89 -10.41 28.53
C HIS A 440 -10.42 -10.10 27.10
N LEU A 441 -9.37 -9.29 26.93
CA LEU A 441 -8.91 -8.85 25.61
C LEU A 441 -8.44 -10.03 24.76
N TYR A 442 -7.62 -10.93 25.32
CA TYR A 442 -7.03 -12.02 24.54
C TYR A 442 -7.91 -13.26 24.43
N SER A 443 -8.85 -13.45 25.36
CA SER A 443 -9.77 -14.60 25.38
C SER A 443 -11.09 -14.34 24.66
N GLN A 444 -11.55 -13.09 24.65
CA GLN A 444 -12.87 -12.70 24.17
C GLN A 444 -12.84 -11.44 23.28
N GLY A 445 -11.68 -10.79 23.12
CA GLY A 445 -11.57 -9.55 22.36
C GLY A 445 -12.16 -8.33 23.04
N LYS A 446 -12.49 -8.42 24.34
CA LYS A 446 -13.25 -7.37 25.04
C LYS A 446 -12.42 -6.59 26.03
N ILE A 447 -12.71 -5.30 26.10
CA ILE A 447 -12.30 -4.41 27.20
C ILE A 447 -13.54 -3.85 27.88
N PHE A 448 -13.42 -3.47 29.14
CA PHE A 448 -14.54 -2.89 29.87
C PHE A 448 -14.08 -1.87 30.91
N ILE A 449 -15.01 -1.04 31.36
CA ILE A 449 -14.76 -0.04 32.40
C ILE A 449 -15.15 -0.61 33.75
N GLU A 450 -14.16 -0.78 34.61
CA GLU A 450 -14.37 -1.17 35.99
C GLU A 450 -14.78 0.00 36.87
N SER A 451 -15.45 -0.32 37.97
CA SER A 451 -15.72 0.68 38.99
C SER A 451 -14.39 1.16 39.57
N VAL A 452 -14.25 2.48 39.69
CA VAL A 452 -13.23 3.09 40.55
C VAL A 452 -13.73 3.09 41.98
N ASN A 453 -14.37 1.99 42.42
CA ASN A 453 -14.35 1.68 43.83
C ASN A 453 -12.87 1.55 44.15
N ARG A 454 -12.33 2.63 44.76
CA ARG A 454 -11.03 2.65 45.41
C ARG A 454 -10.79 1.26 45.94
N ARG A 455 -9.67 0.66 45.54
CA ARG A 455 -9.20 -0.67 45.96
C ARG A 455 -8.96 -0.77 47.49
N SER A 456 -9.84 -0.24 48.33
CA SER A 456 -10.18 -0.79 49.63
C SER A 456 -11.20 -1.88 49.37
N ASP A 457 -10.84 -3.13 49.69
CA ASP A 457 -11.71 -4.27 50.06
C ASP A 457 -13.03 -3.83 50.73
N ALA A 458 -13.94 -3.24 49.98
CA ALA A 458 -15.18 -2.68 50.48
C ALA A 458 -16.26 -3.77 50.59
N ASN A 459 -15.99 -4.96 50.02
CA ASN A 459 -16.82 -6.13 50.18
C ASN A 459 -16.37 -7.03 51.34
N GLY A 460 -15.27 -6.70 52.06
CA GLY A 460 -14.78 -7.47 53.20
C GLY A 460 -14.41 -8.92 52.86
N THR A 461 -14.12 -9.21 51.59
CA THR A 461 -13.86 -10.58 51.12
C THR A 461 -12.44 -11.04 51.38
N GLY A 462 -11.52 -10.10 51.68
CA GLY A 462 -10.10 -10.39 51.88
C GLY A 462 -9.36 -10.77 50.59
N VAL A 463 -9.95 -10.56 49.40
CA VAL A 463 -9.28 -10.74 48.12
C VAL A 463 -8.57 -9.45 47.73
N ILE A 464 -7.29 -9.55 47.43
CA ILE A 464 -6.40 -8.40 47.24
C ILE A 464 -6.15 -8.23 45.76
N ASN A 465 -6.38 -7.01 45.25
CA ASN A 465 -6.07 -6.67 43.87
C ASN A 465 -4.57 -6.48 43.70
N ILE A 466 -3.86 -7.58 43.51
CA ILE A 466 -2.44 -7.63 43.20
C ILE A 466 -2.27 -7.46 41.69
N SER A 467 -1.56 -6.42 41.26
CA SER A 467 -1.15 -6.26 39.86
C SER A 467 0.22 -6.87 39.64
N ILE A 468 0.35 -7.62 38.56
CA ILE A 468 1.62 -8.19 38.08
C ILE A 468 1.88 -7.61 36.70
N SER A 469 3.03 -6.97 36.51
CA SER A 469 3.39 -6.37 35.21
C SER A 469 4.91 -6.34 35.00
N PRO A 470 5.41 -6.60 33.78
CA PRO A 470 4.68 -7.17 32.66
C PRO A 470 4.39 -8.67 32.88
N ASN A 471 3.36 -9.21 32.23
CA ASN A 471 3.13 -10.64 32.11
C ASN A 471 2.62 -10.95 30.68
N PRO A 472 3.34 -11.73 29.84
CA PRO A 472 4.65 -12.34 30.08
C PRO A 472 5.77 -11.35 30.40
N PHE A 473 6.81 -11.84 31.06
CA PHE A 473 8.00 -11.07 31.42
C PHE A 473 9.26 -11.63 30.77
N THR A 474 10.26 -10.76 30.57
CA THR A 474 11.57 -11.14 30.04
C THR A 474 12.61 -11.12 31.15
N ASN A 475 12.94 -9.96 31.73
CA ASN A 475 14.04 -9.89 32.70
C ASN A 475 13.57 -9.67 34.14
N TYR A 476 12.39 -9.07 34.32
CA TYR A 476 11.79 -8.81 35.61
C TYR A 476 10.28 -8.75 35.49
N PHE A 477 9.59 -8.92 36.61
CA PHE A 477 8.21 -8.52 36.77
C PHE A 477 8.02 -7.84 38.11
N THR A 478 7.01 -7.00 38.19
CA THR A 478 6.69 -6.21 39.36
C THR A 478 5.40 -6.71 39.97
N ILE A 479 5.37 -6.79 41.29
CA ILE A 479 4.17 -7.06 42.08
C ILE A 479 3.86 -5.84 42.92
N GLN A 480 2.63 -5.36 42.85
CA GLN A 480 2.18 -4.26 43.70
C GLN A 480 1.14 -4.73 44.71
N ILE A 481 1.42 -4.51 45.99
CA ILE A 481 0.46 -4.73 47.08
C ILE A 481 -0.23 -3.41 47.43
N PRO A 482 -1.57 -3.37 47.51
CA PRO A 482 -2.32 -2.19 47.94
C PRO A 482 -1.81 -1.63 49.26
N ARG A 483 -1.71 -0.29 49.37
CA ARG A 483 -1.10 0.39 50.53
C ARG A 483 -1.68 -0.02 51.90
N LYS A 484 -2.99 -0.29 51.95
CA LYS A 484 -3.69 -0.72 53.17
C LYS A 484 -3.31 -2.13 53.66
N ASN A 485 -2.65 -2.92 52.82
CA ASN A 485 -2.27 -4.31 53.07
C ASN A 485 -0.76 -4.46 53.30
N ARG A 486 -0.01 -3.36 53.49
CA ARG A 486 1.47 -3.41 53.63
C ARG A 486 1.98 -3.95 54.96
N ASN A 487 1.14 -3.89 56.01
CA ASN A 487 1.54 -4.34 57.35
C ASN A 487 1.22 -5.82 57.58
N ASP A 488 0.59 -6.47 56.59
CA ASP A 488 0.29 -7.88 56.60
C ASP A 488 1.51 -8.68 56.10
N ASP A 489 1.71 -9.90 56.62
CA ASP A 489 2.80 -10.80 56.20
C ASP A 489 2.47 -11.52 54.88
N TYR A 490 2.42 -10.76 53.78
CA TYR A 490 2.28 -11.35 52.45
C TYR A 490 3.57 -12.02 52.02
N ARG A 491 3.43 -13.21 51.45
CA ARG A 491 4.51 -13.98 50.83
C ARG A 491 4.12 -14.40 49.43
N LEU A 492 4.96 -14.06 48.47
CA LEU A 492 4.95 -14.68 47.15
C LEU A 492 5.62 -16.06 47.25
N SER A 493 5.03 -17.03 46.57
CA SER A 493 5.69 -18.26 46.12
C SER A 493 5.45 -18.45 44.62
N LEU A 494 6.49 -18.78 43.87
CA LEU A 494 6.45 -19.04 42.43
C LEU A 494 6.79 -20.51 42.20
N HIS A 495 5.97 -21.21 41.42
CA HIS A 495 6.12 -22.65 41.17
C HIS A 495 6.25 -22.91 39.67
N ALA A 496 7.17 -23.80 39.28
CA ALA A 496 7.21 -24.33 37.93
C ALA A 496 6.02 -25.26 37.67
N LEU A 497 5.72 -25.58 36.41
CA LEU A 497 4.65 -26.54 36.06
C LEU A 497 4.84 -27.93 36.67
N SER A 498 6.08 -28.31 36.98
CA SER A 498 6.38 -29.55 37.69
C SER A 498 5.89 -29.56 39.15
N GLY A 499 5.40 -28.42 39.66
CA GLY A 499 5.05 -28.21 41.06
C GLY A 499 6.24 -27.84 41.95
N GLN A 500 7.46 -27.73 41.39
CA GLN A 500 8.63 -27.30 42.13
C GLN A 500 8.53 -25.80 42.49
N GLU A 501 8.66 -25.47 43.77
CA GLU A 501 8.80 -24.08 44.21
C GLU A 501 10.16 -23.52 43.78
N ILE A 502 10.13 -22.45 43.00
CA ILE A 502 11.30 -21.80 42.39
C ILE A 502 11.75 -20.60 43.19
N LEU A 503 10.80 -19.86 43.77
CA LEU A 503 11.06 -18.62 44.49
C LEU A 503 10.02 -18.43 45.57
N THR A 504 10.45 -18.04 46.78
CA THR A 504 9.58 -17.52 47.82
C THR A 504 10.15 -16.23 48.38
N LEU A 505 9.33 -15.18 48.44
CA LEU A 505 9.75 -13.84 48.89
C LEU A 505 8.67 -13.19 49.77
N PRO A 506 9.06 -12.48 50.84
CA PRO A 506 8.13 -11.59 51.53
C PRO A 506 7.79 -10.39 50.64
N LEU A 507 6.55 -9.93 50.69
CA LEU A 507 6.06 -8.76 49.98
C LEU A 507 5.73 -7.64 50.98
N ASN A 508 6.78 -7.06 51.56
CA ASN A 508 6.70 -6.04 52.60
C ASN A 508 6.79 -4.60 52.06
N GLN A 509 6.83 -4.43 50.74
CA GLN A 509 6.91 -3.13 50.07
C GLN A 509 5.68 -2.90 49.19
N SER A 510 5.44 -1.64 48.83
CA SER A 510 4.36 -1.26 47.90
C SER A 510 4.50 -1.90 46.54
N GLU A 511 5.74 -2.15 46.16
CA GLU A 511 6.19 -2.63 44.89
C GLU A 511 7.36 -3.55 45.15
N THR A 512 7.28 -4.79 44.68
CA THR A 512 8.38 -5.76 44.74
C THR A 512 8.74 -6.10 43.31
N ILE A 513 9.96 -5.72 42.92
CA ILE A 513 10.53 -6.06 41.61
C ILE A 513 11.25 -7.39 41.75
N ILE A 514 10.83 -8.38 40.97
CA ILE A 514 11.42 -9.71 40.95
C ILE A 514 12.30 -9.83 39.71
N GLN A 515 13.60 -9.96 39.95
CA GLN A 515 14.57 -10.26 38.91
C GLN A 515 14.38 -11.71 38.46
N ALA A 516 14.13 -11.89 37.18
CA ALA A 516 13.63 -13.12 36.60
C ALA A 516 14.50 -13.68 35.47
N ALA A 517 15.67 -13.07 35.24
CA ALA A 517 16.67 -13.53 34.27
C ALA A 517 17.16 -14.96 34.56
N MET A 518 17.06 -15.41 35.81
CA MET A 518 17.44 -16.76 36.25
C MET A 518 16.37 -17.82 36.00
N PHE A 519 15.15 -17.44 35.62
CA PHE A 519 14.06 -18.38 35.36
C PHE A 519 14.15 -18.91 33.93
N LYS A 520 13.92 -20.21 33.75
CA LYS A 520 13.84 -20.82 32.43
C LYS A 520 12.60 -20.29 31.68
N PRO A 521 12.64 -20.11 30.35
CA PRO A 521 11.44 -19.82 29.56
C PRO A 521 10.33 -20.82 29.84
N GLY A 522 9.10 -20.33 29.98
CA GLY A 522 7.91 -21.15 30.27
C GLY A 522 6.93 -20.53 31.26
N PRO A 523 5.79 -21.20 31.50
CA PRO A 523 4.78 -20.77 32.44
C PRO A 523 5.14 -21.15 33.89
N TYR A 524 4.72 -20.30 34.82
CA TYR A 524 4.89 -20.44 36.27
C TYR A 524 3.57 -20.12 36.98
N LEU A 525 3.27 -20.86 38.05
CA LEU A 525 2.18 -20.55 38.96
C LEU A 525 2.69 -19.62 40.06
N LEU A 526 2.24 -18.37 40.06
CA LEU A 526 2.48 -17.41 41.12
C LEU A 526 1.36 -17.49 42.13
N ILE A 527 1.70 -17.60 43.42
CA ILE A 527 0.77 -17.66 44.54
C ILE A 527 1.21 -16.62 45.57
N ILE A 528 0.28 -15.81 46.07
CA ILE A 528 0.53 -14.89 47.17
C ILE A 528 -0.34 -15.27 48.36
N LYS A 529 0.32 -15.55 49.49
CA LYS A 529 -0.28 -16.00 50.74
C LYS A 529 -0.11 -14.95 51.83
N ASN A 530 -0.99 -14.96 52.82
CA ASN A 530 -0.84 -14.27 54.11
C ASN A 530 -1.38 -15.21 55.19
N GLN A 531 -0.61 -15.43 56.25
CA GLN A 531 -0.97 -16.36 57.33
C GLN A 531 -1.40 -17.75 56.79
N ASN A 532 -0.68 -18.28 55.80
CA ASN A 532 -0.97 -19.53 55.09
C ASN A 532 -2.26 -19.57 54.25
N LYS A 533 -3.08 -18.51 54.23
CA LYS A 533 -4.22 -18.39 53.32
C LYS A 533 -3.76 -17.87 51.96
N ILE A 534 -4.17 -18.53 50.87
CA ILE A 534 -3.95 -18.04 49.50
C ILE A 534 -4.90 -16.85 49.27
N ASN A 535 -4.33 -15.67 49.03
CA ASN A 535 -5.11 -14.46 48.73
C ASN A 535 -5.12 -14.12 47.25
N TYR A 536 -4.15 -14.63 46.50
CA TYR A 536 -4.05 -14.46 45.06
C TYR A 536 -3.27 -15.62 44.44
N HIS A 537 -3.65 -16.02 43.23
CA HIS A 537 -2.81 -16.86 42.39
C HIS A 537 -3.03 -16.48 40.92
N SER A 538 -2.00 -16.64 40.10
CA SER A 538 -2.07 -16.39 38.65
C SER A 538 -0.99 -17.17 37.92
N ILE A 539 -1.20 -17.41 36.63
CA ILE A 539 -0.17 -17.97 35.75
C ILE A 539 0.59 -16.80 35.13
N ILE A 540 1.91 -16.81 35.30
CA ILE A 540 2.82 -15.86 34.66
C ILE A 540 3.76 -16.59 33.70
N VAL A 541 4.18 -15.92 32.63
CA VAL A 541 4.97 -16.57 31.56
C VAL A 541 6.29 -15.84 31.38
N LYS A 542 7.41 -16.58 31.51
CA LYS A 542 8.75 -16.12 31.13
C LYS A 542 8.94 -16.37 29.63
N LYS A 543 9.22 -15.32 28.85
CA LYS A 543 9.68 -15.46 27.46
C LYS A 543 11.11 -16.00 27.40
#